data_AF-A0A662C9H2-F1
#
_entry.id   AF-A0A662C9H2-F1
#
_cell.length_a   1.000
_cell.length_b   1.000
_cell.length_c   1.000
_cell.angle_alpha   90.00
_cell.angle_beta   90.00
_cell.angle_gamma   90.00
#
_symmetry.space_group_name_H-M   'P 1'
#
loop_
_entity.id
_entity.type
_entity.pdbx_description
1 polymer ?
#
loop_
_entity_poly.entity_id
_entity_poly.type
_entity_poly.pdbx_seq_one_letter_code
_entity_poly.pdbx_strand_id
1 'polypeptide(L)'
;MKDRDINCVIMQGDTYSAVAAADAALVASGTATLEAALLGIPQVLVYRVNPVTYAIGKRLVRVKWLSLVNIILGAQVIPELVQSKAKAPIMAREIETLLNGGGEEMGREMARLRDILGPPGASARAARRLAAFLEERGL
;
A
#
# COMPACT_ATOMS: atom_id res chain seq x y z
N MET A 1 -24.34 -19.16 3.25
CA MET A 1 -23.68 -18.14 2.38
C MET A 1 -23.00 -18.84 1.21
N LYS A 2 -23.76 -19.71 0.52
CA LYS A 2 -23.37 -20.40 -0.72
C LYS A 2 -24.07 -19.67 -1.88
N ASP A 3 -23.37 -19.54 -2.99
CA ASP A 3 -23.84 -19.10 -4.32
C ASP A 3 -24.47 -17.71 -4.41
N ARG A 4 -23.62 -16.68 -4.39
CA ARG A 4 -23.88 -15.48 -5.20
C ARG A 4 -22.91 -15.53 -6.37
N ASP A 5 -23.43 -15.50 -7.59
CA ASP A 5 -22.63 -15.29 -8.79
C ASP A 5 -22.10 -13.85 -8.76
N ILE A 6 -20.93 -13.68 -8.14
CA ILE A 6 -20.19 -12.42 -8.17
C ILE A 6 -19.42 -12.43 -9.49
N ASN A 7 -19.78 -11.52 -10.39
CA ASN A 7 -18.98 -11.28 -11.59
C ASN A 7 -17.61 -10.75 -11.15
N CYS A 8 -16.60 -11.60 -11.26
CA CYS A 8 -15.24 -11.30 -10.83
C CYS A 8 -14.29 -11.58 -11.98
N VAL A 9 -13.45 -10.59 -12.29
CA VAL A 9 -12.35 -10.75 -13.25
C VAL A 9 -11.09 -11.07 -12.46
N ILE A 10 -10.41 -12.15 -12.84
CA ILE A 10 -9.12 -12.52 -12.26
C ILE A 10 -8.04 -12.11 -13.26
N MET A 11 -7.16 -11.18 -12.84
CA MET A 11 -6.02 -10.74 -13.63
C MET A 11 -4.72 -11.22 -12.98
N GLN A 12 -3.78 -11.72 -13.78
CA GLN A 12 -2.49 -12.19 -13.32
C GLN A 12 -1.38 -11.62 -14.21
N GLY A 13 -0.30 -11.13 -13.61
CA GLY A 13 0.85 -10.58 -14.34
C GLY A 13 0.70 -9.14 -14.82
N ASP A 14 -0.49 -8.55 -14.72
CA ASP A 14 -0.78 -7.16 -15.13
C ASP A 14 -1.43 -6.34 -14.00
N THR A 15 -0.83 -6.39 -12.83
CA THR A 15 -1.37 -5.77 -11.61
C THR A 15 -1.50 -4.25 -11.73
N TYR A 16 -0.57 -3.58 -12.41
CA TYR A 16 -0.62 -2.11 -12.53
C TYR A 16 -1.78 -1.65 -13.40
N SER A 17 -2.06 -2.31 -14.52
CA SER A 17 -3.22 -1.97 -15.35
C SER A 17 -4.53 -2.25 -14.61
N ALA A 18 -4.59 -3.37 -13.88
CA ALA A 18 -5.75 -3.72 -13.06
C ALA A 18 -6.03 -2.65 -11.98
N VAL A 19 -4.99 -2.22 -11.26
CA VAL A 19 -5.11 -1.21 -10.21
C VAL A 19 -5.41 0.16 -10.81
N ALA A 20 -4.74 0.56 -11.89
CA ALA A 20 -4.94 1.86 -12.53
C ALA A 20 -6.36 2.05 -13.10
N ALA A 21 -7.06 0.95 -13.40
CA ALA A 21 -8.45 0.99 -13.84
C ALA A 21 -9.48 1.01 -12.69
N ALA A 22 -9.05 0.92 -11.43
CA ALA A 22 -9.95 0.84 -10.28
C ALA A 22 -10.27 2.22 -9.68
N ASP A 23 -11.51 2.43 -9.25
CA ASP A 23 -11.92 3.65 -8.52
C ASP A 23 -11.48 3.64 -7.04
N ALA A 24 -11.35 2.44 -6.46
CA ALA A 24 -10.86 2.22 -5.11
C ALA A 24 -10.26 0.81 -4.96
N ALA A 25 -9.32 0.64 -4.02
CA ALA A 25 -8.63 -0.63 -3.84
C ALA A 25 -8.61 -1.13 -2.37
N LEU A 26 -8.88 -2.42 -2.18
CA LEU A 26 -8.47 -3.15 -0.97
C LEU A 26 -7.10 -3.76 -1.24
N VAL A 27 -6.10 -3.39 -0.45
CA VAL A 27 -4.71 -3.73 -0.71
C VAL A 27 -4.12 -4.49 0.48
N ALA A 28 -3.41 -5.58 0.20
CA ALA A 28 -2.63 -6.28 1.22
C ALA A 28 -1.45 -5.40 1.69
N SER A 29 -0.90 -5.66 2.88
CA SER A 29 0.25 -4.88 3.36
C SER A 29 1.49 -5.09 2.49
N GLY A 30 2.35 -4.07 2.44
CA GLY A 30 3.63 -4.11 1.70
C GLY A 30 3.72 -3.06 0.59
N THR A 31 4.53 -3.37 -0.43
CA THR A 31 4.83 -2.45 -1.55
C THR A 31 3.61 -2.14 -2.40
N ALA A 32 2.64 -3.05 -2.49
CA ALA A 32 1.39 -2.85 -3.21
C ALA A 32 0.64 -1.60 -2.75
N THR A 33 0.73 -1.24 -1.46
CA THR A 33 0.11 -0.01 -0.94
C THR A 33 0.76 1.24 -1.52
N LEU A 34 2.08 1.23 -1.63
CA LEU A 34 2.82 2.35 -2.21
C LEU A 34 2.59 2.44 -3.72
N GLU A 35 2.55 1.31 -4.39
CA GLU A 35 2.29 1.22 -5.84
C GLU A 35 0.90 1.75 -6.20
N ALA A 36 -0.15 1.31 -5.49
CA ALA A 36 -1.50 1.83 -5.68
C ALA A 36 -1.60 3.35 -5.42
N ALA A 37 -0.92 3.84 -4.38
CA ALA A 37 -0.87 5.27 -4.08
C ALA A 37 -0.16 6.08 -5.17
N LEU A 38 0.93 5.54 -5.72
CA LEU A 38 1.65 6.13 -6.85
C LEU A 38 0.87 6.06 -8.17
N LEU A 39 -0.15 5.21 -8.28
CA LEU A 39 -1.13 5.25 -9.36
C LEU A 39 -2.29 6.21 -9.07
N GLY A 40 -2.32 6.84 -7.89
CA GLY A 40 -3.36 7.78 -7.49
C GLY A 40 -4.65 7.12 -7.02
N ILE A 41 -4.64 5.81 -6.75
CA ILE A 41 -5.84 5.05 -6.43
C ILE A 41 -6.14 5.11 -4.93
N PRO A 42 -7.31 5.65 -4.52
CA PRO A 42 -7.75 5.60 -3.12
C PRO A 42 -7.83 4.17 -2.63
N GLN A 43 -7.36 3.92 -1.41
CA GLN A 43 -7.16 2.55 -0.95
C GLN A 43 -7.36 2.36 0.56
N VAL A 44 -7.59 1.10 0.92
CA VAL A 44 -7.67 0.62 2.31
C VAL A 44 -6.71 -0.56 2.49
N LEU A 45 -5.83 -0.47 3.48
CA LEU A 45 -4.95 -1.58 3.83
C LEU A 45 -5.74 -2.63 4.60
N VAL A 46 -5.62 -3.89 4.20
CA VAL A 46 -6.13 -5.04 4.94
C VAL A 46 -4.99 -5.99 5.28
N TYR A 47 -4.89 -6.36 6.56
CA TYR A 47 -3.91 -7.36 7.00
C TYR A 47 -4.49 -8.31 8.02
N ARG A 48 -4.51 -9.60 7.69
CA ARG A 48 -4.98 -10.66 8.57
C ARG A 48 -4.11 -11.91 8.43
N VAL A 49 -3.42 -12.26 9.50
CA VAL A 49 -2.60 -13.46 9.60
C VAL A 49 -3.00 -14.27 10.83
N ASN A 50 -2.39 -15.44 11.00
CA ASN A 50 -2.60 -16.28 12.18
C ASN A 50 -2.36 -15.44 13.48
N PRO A 51 -3.25 -15.55 14.49
CA PRO A 51 -3.12 -14.79 15.74
C PRO A 51 -1.77 -14.96 16.45
N VAL A 52 -1.17 -16.15 16.40
CA VAL A 52 0.15 -16.43 17.00
C VAL A 52 1.24 -15.65 16.25
N THR A 53 1.23 -15.74 14.92
CA THR A 53 2.14 -14.97 14.06
C THR A 53 2.00 -13.47 14.33
N TYR A 54 0.77 -12.96 14.43
CA TYR A 54 0.52 -11.56 14.75
C TYR A 54 1.04 -11.18 16.14
N ALA A 55 0.84 -12.01 17.15
CA ALA A 55 1.29 -11.74 18.51
C ALA A 55 2.82 -11.69 18.62
N ILE A 56 3.53 -12.53 17.87
CA ILE A 56 5.00 -12.49 17.77
C ILE A 56 5.42 -11.25 16.98
N GLY A 57 4.86 -11.05 15.78
CA GLY A 57 5.17 -9.92 14.92
C GLY A 57 4.95 -8.57 15.60
N LYS A 58 3.85 -8.39 16.34
CA LYS A 58 3.54 -7.16 17.09
C LYS A 58 4.59 -6.83 18.16
N ARG A 59 5.31 -7.81 18.69
CA ARG A 59 6.39 -7.59 19.67
C ARG A 59 7.71 -7.17 19.02
N LEU A 60 7.93 -7.60 17.77
CA LEU A 60 9.16 -7.33 17.01
C LEU A 60 9.05 -6.05 16.20
N VAL A 61 7.88 -5.78 15.63
CA VAL A 61 7.63 -4.65 14.72
C VAL A 61 7.33 -3.40 15.55
N ARG A 62 8.20 -2.38 15.43
CA ARG A 62 8.12 -1.11 16.19
C ARG A 62 7.69 0.08 15.35
N VAL A 63 6.84 -0.13 14.34
CA VAL A 63 6.29 0.96 13.52
C VAL A 63 4.90 1.36 14.00
N LYS A 64 4.58 2.66 13.88
CA LYS A 64 3.27 3.21 14.25
C LYS A 64 2.16 2.80 13.27
N TRP A 65 2.53 2.60 12.01
CA TRP A 65 1.65 2.25 10.89
C TRP A 65 2.24 1.07 10.12
N LEU A 66 1.39 0.21 9.55
CA LEU A 66 1.84 -0.89 8.69
C LEU A 66 1.96 -0.48 7.22
N SER A 67 1.15 0.49 6.77
CA SER A 67 1.19 0.97 5.39
C SER A 67 2.47 1.77 5.15
N LEU A 68 3.16 1.49 4.03
CA LEU A 68 4.28 2.32 3.60
C LEU A 68 3.83 3.76 3.32
N VAL A 69 2.61 3.96 2.82
CA VAL A 69 2.03 5.30 2.60
C VAL A 69 1.98 6.09 3.90
N ASN A 70 1.41 5.48 4.95
CA ASN A 70 1.26 6.15 6.25
C ASN A 70 2.61 6.37 6.95
N ILE A 71 3.55 5.42 6.82
CA ILE A 71 4.91 5.56 7.33
C ILE A 71 5.62 6.73 6.67
N ILE A 72 5.61 6.81 5.33
CA ILE A 72 6.33 7.83 4.57
C ILE A 72 5.72 9.22 4.82
N LEU A 73 4.38 9.32 4.86
CA LEU A 73 3.67 10.59 5.08
C LEU A 73 3.63 10.98 6.56
N GLY A 74 4.02 10.10 7.48
CA GLY A 74 4.01 10.39 8.91
C GLY A 74 2.61 10.65 9.48
N ALA A 75 1.56 10.17 8.79
CA ALA A 75 0.17 10.37 9.15
C ALA A 75 -0.69 9.16 8.73
N GLN A 76 -1.86 8.99 9.36
CA GLN A 76 -2.81 7.96 8.94
C GLN A 76 -3.64 8.47 7.75
N VAL A 77 -3.05 8.43 6.55
CA VAL A 77 -3.67 8.87 5.30
C VAL A 77 -4.61 7.80 4.74
N ILE A 78 -4.21 6.52 4.78
CA ILE A 78 -5.07 5.40 4.39
C ILE A 78 -5.55 4.62 5.64
N PRO A 79 -6.80 4.12 5.66
CA PRO A 79 -7.28 3.25 6.73
C PRO A 79 -6.51 1.93 6.79
N GLU A 80 -6.18 1.48 8.00
CA GLU A 80 -5.50 0.19 8.25
C GLU A 80 -6.42 -0.77 9.02
N LEU A 81 -6.95 -1.75 8.30
CA LEU A 81 -7.83 -2.80 8.84
C LEU A 81 -7.00 -4.04 9.20
N VAL A 82 -6.51 -4.06 10.43
CA VAL A 82 -5.61 -5.10 10.94
C VAL A 82 -6.35 -6.08 11.87
N GLN A 83 -6.13 -7.38 11.66
CA GLN A 83 -6.67 -8.49 12.46
C GLN A 83 -8.18 -8.38 12.73
N SER A 84 -8.58 -7.93 13.92
CA SER A 84 -9.99 -7.85 14.34
C SER A 84 -10.79 -6.81 13.55
N LYS A 85 -10.11 -5.84 12.92
CA LYS A 85 -10.72 -4.86 12.01
C LYS A 85 -10.86 -5.39 10.57
N ALA A 86 -10.12 -6.43 10.19
CA ALA A 86 -10.22 -7.08 8.88
C ALA A 86 -11.46 -8.01 8.81
N LYS A 87 -12.64 -7.39 8.85
CA LYS A 87 -13.95 -8.04 8.78
C LYS A 87 -14.72 -7.52 7.56
N ALA A 88 -15.42 -8.41 6.86
CA ALA A 88 -16.12 -8.07 5.62
C ALA A 88 -17.04 -6.84 5.71
N PRO A 89 -17.88 -6.66 6.76
CA PRO A 89 -18.72 -5.46 6.86
C PRO A 89 -17.92 -4.16 6.99
N ILE A 90 -16.76 -4.22 7.65
CA ILE A 90 -15.89 -3.05 7.81
C ILE A 90 -15.22 -2.75 6.47
N MET A 91 -14.64 -3.77 5.82
CA MET A 91 -14.01 -3.60 4.50
C MET A 91 -14.98 -3.03 3.46
N ALA A 92 -16.20 -3.54 3.41
CA ALA A 92 -17.24 -3.06 2.50
C ALA A 92 -17.56 -1.58 2.75
N ARG A 93 -17.77 -1.20 4.01
CA ARG A 93 -18.07 0.20 4.37
C ARG A 93 -16.94 1.17 4.00
N GLU A 94 -15.69 0.81 4.27
CA GLU A 94 -14.57 1.68 3.90
C GLU A 94 -14.47 1.84 2.38
N ILE A 95 -14.69 0.77 1.60
CA ILE A 95 -14.69 0.84 0.13
C ILE A 95 -15.87 1.63 -0.41
N GLU A 96 -17.09 1.42 0.11
CA GLU A 96 -18.24 2.25 -0.25
C GLU A 96 -17.98 3.73 0.01
N THR A 97 -17.30 4.06 1.12
CA THR A 97 -16.93 5.45 1.40
C THR A 97 -16.01 6.02 0.32
N LEU A 98 -15.01 5.26 -0.13
CA LEU A 98 -14.11 5.69 -1.20
C LEU A 98 -14.82 5.84 -2.54
N LEU A 99 -15.69 4.89 -2.90
CA LEU A 99 -16.47 4.93 -4.15
C LEU A 99 -17.46 6.10 -4.20
N ASN A 100 -17.91 6.59 -3.04
CA ASN A 100 -18.83 7.73 -2.93
C ASN A 100 -18.11 9.06 -2.67
N GLY A 101 -16.86 9.21 -3.12
CA GLY A 101 -16.11 10.48 -3.07
C GLY A 101 -15.36 10.74 -1.75
N GLY A 102 -15.39 9.80 -0.79
CA GLY A 102 -14.64 9.93 0.47
C GLY A 102 -13.11 9.82 0.31
N GLY A 103 -12.61 9.58 -0.90
CA GLY A 103 -11.18 9.42 -1.21
C GLY A 103 -10.45 10.69 -1.64
N GLU A 104 -11.12 11.83 -1.80
CA GLU A 104 -10.49 13.04 -2.38
C GLU A 104 -9.31 13.56 -1.55
N GLU A 105 -9.49 13.69 -0.23
CA GLU A 105 -8.41 14.15 0.67
C GLU A 105 -7.26 13.14 0.71
N MET A 106 -7.58 11.84 0.71
CA MET A 106 -6.59 10.79 0.63
C MET A 106 -5.75 10.91 -0.65
N GLY A 107 -6.39 11.16 -1.79
CA GLY A 107 -5.70 11.39 -3.06
C GLY A 107 -4.77 12.60 -3.02
N ARG A 108 -5.22 13.71 -2.42
CA ARG A 108 -4.40 14.92 -2.24
C ARG A 108 -3.17 14.66 -1.38
N GLU A 109 -3.32 13.95 -0.26
CA GLU A 109 -2.20 13.63 0.61
C GLU A 109 -1.23 12.62 -0.04
N MET A 110 -1.75 11.61 -0.74
CA MET A 110 -0.93 10.64 -1.46
C MET A 110 -0.12 11.28 -2.61
N ALA A 111 -0.59 12.38 -3.21
CA ALA A 111 0.16 13.08 -4.26
C ALA A 111 1.56 13.53 -3.77
N ARG A 112 1.69 13.85 -2.49
CA ARG A 112 2.96 14.26 -1.84
C ARG A 112 4.01 13.15 -1.80
N LEU A 113 3.61 11.88 -1.97
CA LEU A 113 4.54 10.75 -1.97
C LEU A 113 5.61 10.89 -3.06
N ARG A 114 5.25 11.42 -4.22
CA ARG A 114 6.20 11.59 -5.34
C ARG A 114 7.32 12.55 -4.97
N ASP A 115 7.01 13.62 -4.26
CA ASP A 115 7.99 14.61 -3.84
C ASP A 115 8.96 14.04 -2.81
N ILE A 116 8.46 13.21 -1.88
CA ILE A 116 9.28 12.59 -0.83
C ILE A 116 10.18 11.48 -1.40
N LEU A 117 9.64 10.65 -2.30
CA LEU A 117 10.40 9.54 -2.91
C LEU A 117 11.41 10.02 -3.95
N GLY A 118 11.16 11.20 -4.52
CA GLY A 118 11.97 11.78 -5.57
C GLY A 118 11.81 11.11 -6.93
N PRO A 119 12.61 11.53 -7.93
CA PRO A 119 12.44 11.09 -9.29
C PRO A 119 12.88 9.63 -9.49
N PRO A 120 12.40 8.97 -10.57
CA PRO A 120 12.85 7.64 -10.98
C PRO A 120 14.38 7.49 -11.07
N GLY A 121 14.87 6.25 -11.02
CA GLY A 121 16.30 5.95 -11.14
C GLY A 121 17.04 5.79 -9.80
N ALA A 122 16.33 5.46 -8.72
CA ALA A 122 16.94 5.18 -7.42
C ALA A 122 18.03 4.10 -7.50
N SER A 123 17.76 2.98 -8.17
CA SER A 123 18.74 1.89 -8.36
C SER A 123 19.97 2.36 -9.16
N ALA A 124 19.79 3.17 -10.21
CA ALA A 124 20.91 3.71 -10.99
C ALA A 124 21.77 4.69 -10.16
N ARG A 125 21.13 5.53 -9.33
CA ARG A 125 21.85 6.41 -8.39
C ARG A 125 22.62 5.60 -7.35
N ALA A 126 22.02 4.55 -6.81
CA ALA A 126 22.67 3.64 -5.87
C ALA A 126 23.88 2.93 -6.51
N ALA A 127 23.72 2.40 -7.73
CA ALA A 127 24.80 1.77 -8.48
C ALA A 127 25.98 2.72 -8.72
N ARG A 128 25.71 3.97 -9.14
CA ARG A 128 26.76 4.99 -9.30
C ARG A 128 27.50 5.31 -8.00
N ARG A 129 26.76 5.40 -6.88
CA ARG A 129 27.36 5.63 -5.55
C ARG A 129 28.24 4.47 -5.11
N LEU A 130 27.82 3.23 -5.38
CA LEU A 130 28.61 2.03 -5.07
C LEU A 130 29.87 1.96 -5.93
N ALA A 131 29.77 2.25 -7.23
CA ALA A 131 30.93 2.27 -8.12
C ALA A 131 31.98 3.29 -7.64
N ALA A 132 31.56 4.53 -7.37
CA ALA A 132 32.46 5.56 -6.84
C ALA A 132 33.12 5.14 -5.50
N PHE A 133 32.35 4.52 -4.60
CA PHE A 133 32.88 4.02 -3.32
C PHE A 133 33.94 2.92 -3.49
N LEU A 134 33.81 2.07 -4.51
CA LEU A 134 34.81 1.04 -4.81
C LEU A 134 36.09 1.64 -5.41
N GLU A 135 35.94 2.57 -6.36
CA GLU A 135 37.06 3.29 -6.98
C GLU A 135 37.89 4.06 -5.93
N GLU A 136 37.24 4.76 -4.99
CA GLU A 136 37.90 5.46 -3.88
C GLU A 136 38.72 4.53 -2.97
N ARG A 137 38.42 3.23 -2.96
CA ARG A 137 39.11 2.21 -2.15
C ARG A 137 40.07 1.35 -2.97
N GLY A 138 40.24 1.64 -4.25
CA GLY A 138 41.14 0.91 -5.16
C GLY A 138 40.69 -0.54 -5.41
N LEU A 139 39.39 -0.82 -5.33
CA LEU A 139 38.78 -2.11 -5.65
C LEU A 139 38.16 -2.11 -7.04
#